data_AF-A0A9P6XUU0-F1
#
_entry.id   AF-A0A9P6XUU0-F1
#
_cell.length_a   1.000
_cell.length_b   1.000
_cell.length_c   1.000
_cell.angle_alpha   90.00
_cell.angle_beta   90.00
_cell.angle_gamma   90.00
#
_symmetry.space_group_name_H-M   'P 1'
#
loop_
_entity.id
_entity.type
_entity.pdbx_description
1 polymer ?
#
loop_
_entity_poly.entity_id
_entity_poly.type
_entity_poly.pdbx_seq_one_letter_code
_entity_poly.pdbx_strand_id
1 'polypeptide(L)'
;MLGAGRSNEEDSSIGAELYVVTGQSPRQLDRNITLVGRVLKGMELLSATPRGPAPMGFYTDPKLRTPIVSIRRASDVPAAERTPIQVLRTDSKTFADTVEARRNRVDDFYKRPAGHIDLCNIPVPVR
;
A
#
# COMPACT_ATOMS: atom_id res chain seq x y z
N MET A 1 -0.65 1.75 -1.52
CA MET A 1 0.11 3.01 -1.72
C MET A 1 -0.10 3.94 -0.54
N LEU A 2 0.87 4.82 -0.24
CA LEU A 2 0.78 5.89 0.75
C LEU A 2 0.74 7.24 0.02
N GLY A 3 -0.30 8.04 0.25
CA GLY A 3 -0.46 9.35 -0.34
C GLY A 3 -0.66 10.44 0.71
N ALA A 4 -0.47 11.68 0.28
CA ALA A 4 -0.73 12.87 1.08
C ALA A 4 -2.10 13.47 0.69
N GLY A 5 -2.93 13.76 1.69
CA GLY A 5 -4.20 14.45 1.50
C GLY A 5 -3.99 15.89 1.02
N ARG A 6 -4.99 16.43 0.33
CA ARG A 6 -5.05 17.84 -0.08
C ARG A 6 -6.50 18.30 -0.13
N SER A 7 -6.68 19.62 -0.09
CA SER A 7 -7.92 20.28 -0.42
C SER A 7 -8.06 20.42 -1.95
N ASN A 8 -8.97 21.27 -2.43
CA ASN A 8 -9.26 21.43 -3.85
C ASN A 8 -8.06 21.94 -4.67
N GLU A 9 -7.32 22.93 -4.16
CA GLU A 9 -6.15 23.47 -4.83
C GLU A 9 -5.04 22.42 -4.95
N GLU A 10 -4.37 22.38 -6.09
CA GLU A 10 -3.36 21.36 -6.43
C GLU A 10 -2.20 21.32 -5.42
N ASP A 11 -1.76 22.48 -4.95
CA ASP A 11 -0.63 22.69 -4.04
C ASP A 11 -1.03 22.79 -2.55
N SER A 12 -2.30 22.51 -2.22
CA SER A 12 -2.80 22.62 -0.84
C SER A 12 -2.34 21.50 0.10
N SER A 13 -1.59 20.52 -0.39
CA SER A 13 -1.03 19.47 0.48
C SER A 13 0.14 20.00 1.29
N ILE A 14 0.01 19.95 2.62
CA ILE A 14 1.11 20.27 3.54
C ILE A 14 1.74 19.02 4.17
N GLY A 15 1.36 17.82 3.70
CA GLY A 15 1.88 16.55 4.22
C GLY A 15 1.43 16.19 5.65
N ALA A 16 0.53 16.96 6.24
CA ALA A 16 0.01 16.71 7.60
C ALA A 16 -1.01 15.56 7.64
N GLU A 17 -1.72 15.33 6.54
CA GLU A 17 -2.71 14.26 6.40
C GLU A 17 -2.20 13.21 5.43
N LEU A 18 -2.15 11.95 5.90
CA LEU A 18 -1.68 10.83 5.11
C LEU A 18 -2.77 9.76 5.02
N TYR A 19 -2.84 9.08 3.88
CA TYR A 19 -3.76 7.97 3.67
C TYR A 19 -3.06 6.76 3.04
N VAL A 20 -3.58 5.57 3.35
CA VAL A 20 -3.16 4.33 2.72
C VAL A 20 -4.34 3.71 1.99
N VAL A 21 -4.13 3.37 0.72
CA VAL A 21 -5.11 2.60 -0.06
C VAL A 21 -5.12 1.17 0.46
N THR A 22 -6.24 0.75 1.07
CA THR A 22 -6.45 -0.58 1.71
C THR A 22 -7.41 -1.48 0.92
N GLY A 23 -7.74 -1.11 -0.33
CA GLY A 23 -8.63 -1.85 -1.21
C GLY A 23 -8.18 -1.75 -2.67
N GLN A 24 -9.13 -1.87 -3.60
CA GLN A 24 -8.80 -1.74 -5.01
C GLN A 24 -8.22 -0.36 -5.32
N SER A 25 -7.22 -0.33 -6.21
CA SER A 25 -6.47 0.91 -6.47
C SER A 25 -7.36 1.97 -7.14
N PRO A 26 -7.54 3.16 -6.53
CA PRO A 26 -8.37 4.23 -7.09
C PRO A 26 -7.60 4.97 -8.19
N ARG A 27 -7.45 4.34 -9.36
CA ARG A 27 -6.62 4.82 -10.48
C ARG A 27 -7.07 6.18 -11.04
N GLN A 28 -8.29 6.62 -10.74
CA GLN A 28 -8.76 7.98 -11.05
C GLN A 28 -7.97 9.08 -10.31
N LEU A 29 -7.27 8.75 -9.21
CA LEU A 29 -6.42 9.67 -8.48
C LEU A 29 -4.98 9.75 -9.04
N ASP A 30 -4.62 8.88 -9.99
CA ASP A 30 -3.32 8.94 -10.63
C ASP A 30 -3.11 10.32 -11.24
N ARG A 31 -1.92 10.89 -11.03
CA ARG A 31 -1.54 12.26 -11.47
C ARG A 31 -2.39 13.40 -10.88
N ASN A 32 -3.26 13.12 -9.91
CA ASN A 32 -4.10 14.12 -9.24
C ASN A 32 -3.75 14.30 -7.74
N ILE A 33 -3.10 13.29 -7.13
CA ILE A 33 -2.70 13.29 -5.73
C ILE A 33 -1.23 12.90 -5.61
N THR A 34 -0.54 13.50 -4.64
CA THR A 34 0.85 13.21 -4.33
C THR A 34 0.98 11.87 -3.61
N LEU A 35 1.68 10.94 -4.25
CA LEU A 35 2.08 9.66 -3.66
C LEU A 35 3.49 9.79 -3.08
N VAL A 36 3.64 9.44 -1.80
CA VAL A 36 4.91 9.63 -1.05
C VAL A 36 5.56 8.30 -0.65
N GLY A 37 4.89 7.17 -0.88
CA GLY A 37 5.49 5.86 -0.65
C GLY A 37 4.53 4.69 -0.80
N ARG A 38 4.92 3.57 -0.21
CA ARG A 38 4.11 2.35 -0.13
C ARG A 38 4.37 1.61 1.18
N VAL A 39 3.37 0.85 1.62
CA VAL A 39 3.49 -0.03 2.77
C VAL A 39 4.24 -1.30 2.34
N LEU A 40 5.34 -1.62 3.03
CA LEU A 40 6.14 -2.83 2.77
C LEU A 40 5.79 -3.98 3.73
N LYS A 41 5.31 -3.65 4.93
CA LYS A 41 4.91 -4.59 5.99
C LYS A 41 3.82 -3.95 6.83
N GLY A 42 2.88 -4.74 7.37
CA GLY A 42 1.82 -4.24 8.25
C GLY A 42 0.56 -3.76 7.53
N MET A 43 0.34 -4.12 6.27
CA MET A 43 -0.89 -3.75 5.54
C MET A 43 -2.13 -4.39 6.19
N GLU A 44 -1.99 -5.60 6.72
CA GLU A 44 -3.00 -6.31 7.48
C GLU A 44 -3.48 -5.53 8.71
N LEU A 45 -2.57 -4.81 9.39
CA LEU A 45 -2.90 -4.00 10.55
C LEU A 45 -3.69 -2.75 10.14
N LEU A 46 -3.29 -2.10 9.04
CA LEU A 46 -3.97 -0.93 8.50
C LEU A 46 -5.35 -1.28 7.94
N SER A 47 -5.48 -2.43 7.29
CA SER A 47 -6.72 -2.88 6.64
C SER A 47 -7.78 -3.34 7.65
N ALA A 48 -7.35 -3.71 8.87
CA ALA A 48 -8.22 -4.12 9.97
C ALA A 48 -8.75 -2.95 10.81
N THR A 49 -8.34 -1.71 10.54
CA THR A 49 -8.89 -0.55 11.24
C THR A 49 -10.40 -0.44 11.04
N PRO A 50 -11.17 -0.01 12.07
CA PRO A 50 -12.61 0.17 11.94
C PRO A 50 -12.97 1.05 10.73
N ARG A 51 -14.09 0.79 10.07
CA ARG A 51 -14.55 1.67 9.00
C ARG A 51 -15.40 2.78 9.60
N GLY A 52 -15.12 4.02 9.23
CA GLY A 52 -15.99 5.14 9.61
C GLY A 52 -17.31 5.12 8.82
N PRO A 53 -18.35 5.78 9.35
CA PRO A 53 -19.66 5.83 8.72
C PRO A 53 -19.65 6.67 7.42
N ALA A 54 -20.63 6.42 6.56
CA ALA A 54 -20.94 7.27 5.41
C ALA A 54 -21.29 8.72 5.86
N PRO A 55 -21.14 9.73 4.97
CA PRO A 55 -20.66 9.64 3.59
C PRO A 55 -19.12 9.68 3.45
N MET A 56 -18.40 10.23 4.44
CA MET A 56 -16.98 10.57 4.30
C MET A 56 -16.03 9.69 5.13
N GLY A 57 -16.54 8.77 5.96
CA GLY A 57 -15.71 7.84 6.71
C GLY A 57 -15.04 8.43 7.96
N PHE A 58 -15.43 9.62 8.42
CA PHE A 58 -14.91 10.20 9.66
C PHE A 58 -15.51 9.52 10.89
N TYR A 59 -14.67 9.16 11.86
CA TYR A 59 -15.15 8.73 13.16
C TYR A 59 -15.80 9.91 13.92
N THR A 60 -17.05 9.72 14.33
CA THR A 60 -17.77 10.65 15.20
C THR A 60 -17.39 10.48 16.67
N ASP A 61 -17.07 9.25 17.10
CA ASP A 61 -16.50 8.97 18.41
C ASP A 61 -14.95 8.98 18.35
N PRO A 62 -14.27 9.92 19.04
CA PRO A 62 -12.82 9.95 19.10
C PRO A 62 -12.17 8.66 19.61
N LYS A 63 -12.89 7.84 20.40
CA LYS A 63 -12.40 6.55 20.92
C LYS A 63 -12.14 5.52 19.82
N LEU A 64 -12.73 5.68 18.64
CA LEU A 64 -12.49 4.81 17.48
C LEU A 64 -11.18 5.13 16.76
N ARG A 65 -10.57 6.29 17.04
CA ARG A 65 -9.30 6.68 16.41
C ARG A 65 -8.18 5.78 16.92
N THR A 66 -7.45 5.14 16.01
CA THR A 66 -6.20 4.42 16.33
C THR A 66 -5.05 5.42 16.30
N PRO A 67 -4.50 5.84 17.46
CA PRO A 67 -3.44 6.84 17.48
C PRO A 67 -2.13 6.28 16.93
N ILE A 68 -1.40 7.10 16.18
CA ILE A 68 0.00 6.82 15.85
C ILE A 68 0.85 7.23 17.04
N VAL A 69 1.22 6.25 17.87
CA VAL A 69 2.00 6.49 19.11
C VAL A 69 3.47 6.82 18.86
N SER A 70 4.02 6.41 17.71
CA SER A 70 5.40 6.75 17.34
C SER A 70 5.60 6.69 15.83
N ILE A 71 6.45 7.57 15.32
CA ILE A 71 6.96 7.55 13.94
C ILE A 71 8.47 7.74 14.03
N ARG A 72 9.23 6.84 13.38
CA ARG A 72 10.70 6.94 13.32
C ARG A 72 11.16 6.63 11.90
N ARG A 73 12.13 7.40 11.41
CA ARG A 73 12.85 7.02 10.19
C ARG A 73 13.82 5.92 10.53
N ALA A 74 13.95 4.92 9.65
CA ALA A 74 14.89 3.81 9.89
C ALA A 74 16.34 4.31 10.08
N SER A 75 16.72 5.42 9.46
CA SER A 75 18.03 6.08 9.64
C SER A 75 18.29 6.51 11.08
N ASP A 76 17.25 6.88 11.81
CA ASP A 76 17.32 7.42 13.18
C ASP A 76 17.22 6.31 14.23
N VAL A 77 16.97 5.07 13.81
CA VAL A 77 16.95 3.88 14.67
C VAL A 77 18.34 3.25 14.69
N PRO A 78 18.88 2.83 15.85
CA PRO A 78 20.15 2.10 15.94
C PRO A 78 20.17 0.89 15.01
N ALA A 79 21.30 0.61 14.36
CA ALA A 79 21.39 -0.43 13.33
C ALA A 79 20.90 -1.81 13.81
N ALA A 80 21.19 -2.16 15.06
CA ALA A 80 20.77 -3.43 15.68
C ALA A 80 19.24 -3.55 15.89
N GLU A 81 18.51 -2.44 15.92
CA GLU A 81 17.05 -2.40 16.13
C GLU A 81 16.27 -2.20 14.82
N ARG A 82 16.94 -1.98 13.69
CA ARG A 82 16.29 -1.75 12.40
C ARG A 82 15.62 -3.03 11.90
N THR A 83 14.42 -2.89 11.34
CA THR A 83 13.77 -3.99 10.62
C THR A 83 14.55 -4.30 9.32
N PRO A 84 15.05 -5.53 9.11
CA PRO A 84 15.88 -5.86 7.97
C PRO A 84 15.04 -6.12 6.70
N ILE A 85 14.48 -5.06 6.14
CA ILE A 85 13.60 -5.15 4.97
C ILE A 85 14.42 -5.29 3.68
N GLN A 86 14.05 -6.25 2.84
CA GLN A 86 14.56 -6.40 1.49
C GLN A 86 13.40 -6.45 0.49
N VAL A 87 13.61 -5.84 -0.68
CA VAL A 87 12.64 -5.81 -1.78
C VAL A 87 13.25 -6.52 -2.97
N LEU A 88 12.49 -7.41 -3.61
CA LEU A 88 12.94 -8.04 -4.84
C LEU A 88 13.11 -6.99 -5.94
N ARG A 89 14.28 -7.02 -6.60
CA ARG A 89 14.58 -6.22 -7.77
C ARG A 89 13.63 -6.56 -8.92
N THR A 90 12.87 -5.57 -9.38
CA THR A 90 11.84 -5.74 -10.41
C THR A 90 12.39 -5.87 -11.83
N ASP A 91 13.68 -5.61 -12.02
CA ASP A 91 14.39 -5.82 -13.28
C ASP A 91 15.06 -7.21 -13.36
N SER A 92 14.85 -8.06 -12.34
CA SER A 92 15.42 -9.40 -12.29
C SER A 92 14.55 -10.43 -13.03
N LYS A 93 15.20 -11.51 -13.50
CA LYS A 93 14.49 -12.70 -14.01
C LYS A 93 13.54 -13.29 -12.96
N THR A 94 13.96 -13.34 -11.69
CA THR A 94 13.12 -13.84 -10.59
C THR A 94 11.80 -13.08 -10.47
N PHE A 95 11.81 -11.76 -10.67
CA PHE A 95 10.59 -10.98 -10.63
C PHE A 95 9.69 -11.28 -11.84
N ALA A 96 10.25 -11.37 -13.04
CA ALA A 96 9.50 -11.76 -14.24
C ALA A 96 8.81 -13.12 -14.07
N ASP A 97 9.52 -14.11 -13.51
CA ASP A 97 8.97 -15.44 -13.22
C ASP A 97 7.84 -15.37 -12.18
N THR A 98 7.96 -14.48 -11.18
CA THR A 98 6.90 -14.23 -10.17
C THR A 98 5.64 -13.62 -10.81
N VAL A 99 5.81 -12.66 -11.72
CA VAL A 99 4.69 -12.05 -12.45
C VAL A 99 3.97 -13.10 -13.29
N GLU A 100 4.72 -13.97 -13.98
CA GLU A 100 4.13 -14.99 -14.83
C GLU A 100 3.34 -16.04 -14.03
N ALA A 101 3.91 -16.53 -12.93
CA ALA A 101 3.21 -17.46 -12.03
C ALA A 101 1.92 -16.87 -11.43
N ARG A 102 1.84 -15.53 -11.31
CA ARG A 102 0.63 -14.83 -10.84
C ARG A 102 -0.38 -14.58 -11.96
N ARG A 103 0.10 -14.21 -13.16
CA ARG A 103 -0.70 -14.03 -14.37
C ARG A 103 -1.40 -15.32 -14.77
N ASN A 104 -0.65 -16.42 -14.75
CA ASN A 104 -1.10 -17.74 -15.16
C ASN A 104 -0.82 -18.72 -14.03
N ARG A 105 -1.82 -18.94 -13.16
CA ARG A 105 -1.70 -19.96 -12.12
C ARG A 105 -1.78 -21.33 -12.77
N VAL A 106 -0.77 -22.16 -12.49
CA VAL A 106 -0.61 -23.49 -13.07
C VAL A 106 -0.67 -24.51 -11.94
N ASP A 107 -1.88 -24.90 -11.59
CA ASP A 107 -2.18 -26.03 -10.69
C ASP A 107 -3.48 -26.71 -11.15
N ASP A 108 -3.81 -27.86 -10.57
CA ASP A 108 -4.97 -28.68 -10.99
C ASP A 108 -6.32 -27.96 -10.90
N PHE A 109 -6.42 -26.88 -10.10
CA PHE A 109 -7.63 -26.09 -9.98
C PHE A 109 -7.87 -25.23 -11.24
N TYR A 110 -6.82 -24.66 -11.84
CA TYR A 110 -6.96 -23.74 -12.98
C TYR A 110 -6.94 -24.47 -14.32
N LYS A 111 -8.12 -24.66 -14.93
CA LYS A 111 -8.26 -25.34 -16.23
C LYS A 111 -7.94 -24.45 -17.44
N ARG A 112 -8.00 -23.12 -17.30
CA ARG A 112 -7.73 -22.15 -18.37
C ARG A 112 -6.89 -20.99 -17.83
N PRO A 113 -5.77 -20.64 -18.48
CA PRO A 113 -4.94 -19.51 -18.07
C PRO A 113 -5.66 -18.17 -18.32
N ALA A 114 -5.42 -17.18 -17.47
CA ALA A 114 -6.00 -15.84 -17.65
C ALA A 114 -5.29 -15.06 -18.76
N GLY A 115 -3.97 -15.22 -18.92
CA GLY A 115 -3.16 -14.52 -19.92
C GLY A 115 -2.85 -13.05 -19.58
N HIS A 116 -3.47 -12.49 -18.55
CA HIS A 116 -3.30 -11.11 -18.12
C HIS A 116 -3.42 -10.96 -16.60
N ILE A 117 -2.87 -9.88 -16.07
CA ILE A 117 -2.96 -9.49 -14.66
C ILE A 117 -2.95 -7.96 -14.59
N ASP A 118 -3.77 -7.41 -13.67
CA ASP A 118 -3.74 -5.99 -13.38
C ASP A 118 -2.41 -5.61 -12.71
N LEU A 119 -1.81 -4.49 -13.13
CA LEU A 119 -0.55 -3.98 -12.60
C LEU A 119 -0.58 -3.86 -11.07
N CYS A 120 -1.68 -3.38 -10.51
CA CYS A 120 -1.82 -3.20 -9.06
C CYS A 120 -2.01 -4.52 -8.29
N ASN A 121 -2.26 -5.62 -9.00
CA ASN A 121 -2.38 -6.97 -8.43
C ASN A 121 -1.07 -7.76 -8.50
N ILE A 122 0.02 -7.18 -9.03
CA ILE A 122 1.34 -7.80 -9.05
C ILE A 122 2.04 -7.52 -7.70
N PRO A 123 2.19 -8.52 -6.81
CA PRO A 123 2.94 -8.32 -5.58
C PRO A 123 4.43 -8.19 -5.91
N VAL A 124 5.08 -7.17 -5.36
CA VAL A 124 6.55 -7.11 -5.33
C VAL A 124 7.00 -7.78 -4.04
N PRO A 125 7.71 -8.93 -4.09
CA PRO A 125 8.11 -9.64 -2.88
C PRO A 125 8.95 -8.76 -1.93
N VAL A 126 8.61 -8.82 -0.65
CA VAL A 126 9.30 -8.16 0.46
C VAL A 126 9.54 -9.19 1.55
N ARG A 127 10.72 -9.15 2.17
CA ARG A 127 11.05 -9.97 3.35
C ARG A 127 11.76 -9.14 4.41
#